data_AF-A0A7J3JQX6-F1
#
_entry.id   AF-A0A7J3JQX6-F1
#
_cell.length_a   1.000
_cell.length_b   1.000
_cell.length_c   1.000
_cell.angle_alpha   90.00
_cell.angle_beta   90.00
_cell.angle_gamma   90.00
#
_symmetry.space_group_name_H-M   'P 1'
#
loop_
_entity.id
_entity.type
_entity.pdbx_description
1 polymer ?
#
loop_
_entity_poly.entity_id
_entity_poly.type
_entity_poly.pdbx_seq_one_letter_code
_entity_poly.pdbx_strand_id
1 'polypeptide(L)'
;MILTIEELRKMMIDIGFEKIYLVEEEPNCVVYIGIYKGKEIIVTIFKGISAVYAKMIPADLLPTPNWHCHYIKYSPIGWYIFSSSISDLVMRLGKKLSKIIELKYSYNSLIN
;
A
#
# COMPACT_ATOMS: atom_id res chain seq x y z
N MET A 1 -5.53 -18.71 8.36
CA MET A 1 -4.71 -17.96 9.34
C MET A 1 -5.11 -16.50 9.23
N ILE A 2 -5.61 -15.90 10.32
CA ILE A 2 -5.97 -14.48 10.36
C ILE A 2 -4.68 -13.74 10.74
N LEU A 3 -4.09 -12.99 9.81
CA LEU A 3 -2.97 -12.12 10.15
C LEU A 3 -3.49 -10.91 10.92
N THR A 4 -2.80 -10.58 12.00
CA THR A 4 -3.05 -9.37 12.80
C THR A 4 -2.47 -8.14 12.11
N ILE A 5 -2.97 -6.95 12.48
CA ILE A 5 -2.42 -5.66 12.01
C ILE A 5 -0.92 -5.56 12.30
N GLU A 6 -0.49 -6.01 13.47
CA GLU A 6 0.91 -5.92 13.90
C GLU A 6 1.83 -6.83 13.06
N GLU A 7 1.37 -8.02 12.69
CA GLU A 7 2.12 -8.89 11.78
C GLU A 7 2.21 -8.26 10.38
N LEU A 8 1.10 -7.73 9.86
CA LEU A 8 1.10 -7.01 8.58
C LEU A 8 2.07 -5.82 8.60
N ARG A 9 2.04 -5.03 9.68
CA ARG A 9 2.95 -3.91 9.91
C ARG A 9 4.42 -4.36 9.88
N LYS A 10 4.77 -5.42 10.60
CA LYS A 10 6.13 -5.98 10.60
C LYS A 10 6.55 -6.41 9.20
N MET A 11 5.69 -7.13 8.48
CA MET A 11 5.97 -7.55 7.11
C MET A 11 6.17 -6.36 6.17
N MET A 12 5.43 -5.25 6.34
CA MET A 12 5.65 -4.04 5.55
C MET A 12 6.98 -3.36 5.89
N ILE A 13 7.40 -3.36 7.16
CA ILE A 13 8.72 -2.87 7.54
C ILE A 13 9.82 -3.75 6.91
N ASP A 14 9.66 -5.08 6.94
CA ASP A 14 10.64 -6.03 6.40
C ASP A 14 10.88 -5.86 4.88
N ILE A 15 9.89 -5.38 4.13
CA ILE A 15 10.03 -5.09 2.70
C ILE A 15 10.56 -3.68 2.40
N GLY A 16 10.86 -2.88 3.43
CA GLY A 16 11.56 -1.60 3.31
C GLY A 16 10.76 -0.35 3.67
N PHE A 17 9.58 -0.45 4.28
CA PHE A 17 8.95 0.73 4.87
C PHE A 17 9.71 1.17 6.12
N GLU A 18 10.07 2.45 6.18
CA GLU A 18 10.74 3.07 7.33
C GLU A 18 9.79 3.18 8.52
N LYS A 19 8.54 3.58 8.23
CA LYS A 19 7.46 3.71 9.20
C LYS A 19 6.15 3.32 8.54
N ILE A 20 5.22 2.83 9.34
CA ILE A 20 3.86 2.54 8.90
C ILE A 20 2.88 2.79 10.05
N TYR A 21 1.78 3.44 9.73
CA TYR A 21 0.75 3.88 10.66
C TYR A 21 -0.60 3.37 10.19
N LEU A 22 -1.38 2.83 11.12
CA LEU A 22 -2.77 2.49 10.86
C LEU A 22 -3.58 3.80 10.76
N VAL A 23 -4.37 3.92 9.69
CA VAL A 23 -5.28 5.05 9.47
C VAL A 23 -6.71 4.62 9.79
N GLU A 24 -7.12 3.46 9.29
CA GLU A 24 -8.48 2.95 9.46
C GLU A 24 -8.49 1.42 9.42
N GLU A 25 -9.35 0.80 10.22
CA GLU A 25 -9.62 -0.63 10.21
C GLU A 25 -11.13 -0.88 10.16
N GLU A 26 -11.55 -1.60 9.12
CA GLU A 26 -12.88 -2.15 8.92
C GLU A 26 -12.77 -3.70 8.77
N PRO A 27 -13.85 -4.47 8.99
CA PRO A 27 -13.80 -5.94 8.96
C PRO A 27 -13.14 -6.58 7.72
N ASN A 28 -13.22 -5.90 6.56
CA ASN A 28 -12.71 -6.37 5.28
C ASN A 28 -11.75 -5.38 4.61
N CYS A 29 -11.31 -4.35 5.33
CA CYS A 29 -10.45 -3.32 4.77
C CYS A 29 -9.58 -2.70 5.84
N VAL A 30 -8.29 -2.54 5.55
CA VAL A 30 -7.36 -1.84 6.45
C VAL A 30 -6.59 -0.81 5.64
N VAL A 31 -6.57 0.43 6.11
CA VAL A 31 -5.84 1.54 5.51
C VAL A 31 -4.62 1.84 6.38
N TYR A 32 -3.46 1.87 5.74
CA TYR A 32 -2.22 2.33 6.32
C TYR A 32 -1.69 3.54 5.56
N ILE A 33 -0.91 4.37 6.25
CA ILE A 33 0.04 5.28 5.63
C ILE A 33 1.45 4.86 6.04
N GLY A 34 2.31 4.66 5.05
CA GLY A 34 3.69 4.26 5.25
C GLY A 34 4.68 5.21 4.58
N ILE A 35 5.88 5.29 5.14
CA ILE A 35 7.02 6.00 4.57
C ILE A 35 7.94 4.97 3.93
N TYR A 36 8.17 5.09 2.63
CA TYR A 36 9.07 4.22 1.87
C TYR A 36 10.05 5.07 1.06
N LYS A 37 11.34 4.99 1.36
CA LYS A 37 12.40 5.82 0.76
C LYS A 37 12.07 7.32 0.80
N GLY A 38 11.63 7.80 1.96
CA GLY A 38 11.22 9.19 2.19
C GLY A 38 9.94 9.64 1.47
N LYS A 39 9.13 8.72 0.93
CA LYS A 39 7.85 9.02 0.28
C LYS A 39 6.69 8.43 1.06
N GLU A 40 5.64 9.24 1.25
CA GLU A 40 4.40 8.82 1.89
C GLU A 40 3.52 8.08 0.89
N ILE A 41 3.15 6.85 1.25
CA ILE A 41 2.34 5.95 0.45
C ILE A 41 1.18 5.47 1.30
N ILE A 42 -0.03 5.67 0.79
CA ILE A 42 -1.24 5.06 1.32
C ILE A 42 -1.29 3.63 0.82
N VAL A 43 -1.44 2.67 1.72
CA VAL A 43 -1.57 1.26 1.43
C VAL A 43 -2.88 0.77 2.02
N THR A 44 -3.81 0.36 1.15
CA THR A 44 -5.08 -0.22 1.58
C THR A 44 -5.15 -1.68 1.21
N ILE A 45 -5.39 -2.54 2.19
CA ILE A 45 -5.60 -3.98 1.98
C ILE A 45 -7.09 -4.26 2.08
N PHE A 46 -7.63 -4.91 1.06
CA PHE A 46 -9.02 -5.35 0.99
C PHE A 46 -9.08 -6.87 1.02
N LYS A 47 -9.94 -7.41 1.89
CA LYS A 47 -10.16 -8.83 2.05
C LYS A 47 -11.55 -9.19 1.53
N GLY A 48 -11.59 -9.96 0.45
CA GLY A 48 -12.81 -10.61 -0.02
C GLY A 48 -12.96 -12.03 0.53
N ILE A 49 -14.01 -12.72 0.11
CA ILE A 49 -14.30 -14.11 0.52
C ILE A 49 -13.22 -15.08 0.00
N SER A 50 -12.74 -14.86 -1.24
CA SER A 50 -11.83 -15.77 -1.94
C SER A 50 -10.52 -15.12 -2.40
N ALA A 51 -10.37 -13.81 -2.23
CA ALA A 51 -9.22 -13.07 -2.72
C ALA A 51 -8.84 -11.93 -1.78
N VAL A 52 -7.56 -11.59 -1.76
CA VAL A 52 -7.05 -10.39 -1.10
C VAL A 52 -6.38 -9.53 -2.15
N TYR A 53 -6.62 -8.23 -2.09
CA TYR A 53 -5.91 -7.28 -2.93
C TYR A 53 -5.49 -6.07 -2.12
N ALA A 54 -4.44 -5.41 -2.58
CA ALA A 54 -3.98 -4.15 -2.05
C ALA A 54 -4.09 -3.07 -3.11
N LYS A 55 -4.28 -1.84 -2.65
CA LYS A 55 -4.19 -0.65 -3.46
C LYS A 55 -3.20 0.32 -2.84
N MET A 56 -2.27 0.79 -3.65
CA MET A 56 -1.27 1.76 -3.22
C MET A 56 -1.49 3.09 -3.93
N ILE A 57 -1.45 4.18 -3.17
CA ILE A 57 -1.62 5.54 -3.70
C ILE A 57 -0.54 6.43 -3.06
N PRO A 58 0.25 7.18 -3.85
CA PRO A 58 1.09 8.24 -3.31
C PRO A 58 0.22 9.24 -2.53
N ALA A 59 0.60 9.57 -1.29
CA ALA A 59 -0.24 10.39 -0.42
C ALA A 59 -0.48 11.81 -0.97
N ASP A 60 0.40 12.32 -1.80
CA ASP A 60 0.27 13.60 -2.51
C ASP A 60 -0.84 13.60 -3.59
N LEU A 61 -1.27 12.43 -4.06
CA LEU A 61 -2.33 12.29 -5.06
C LEU A 61 -3.73 12.10 -4.46
N LEU A 62 -3.82 11.86 -3.15
CA LEU A 62 -5.09 11.68 -2.46
C LEU A 62 -5.05 12.48 -1.15
N PRO A 63 -5.80 13.58 -1.00
CA PRO A 63 -5.75 14.38 0.22
C PRO A 63 -6.42 13.67 1.40
N THR A 64 -6.01 14.04 2.62
CA THR A 64 -6.34 13.41 3.92
C THR A 64 -7.82 13.14 4.22
N PRO A 65 -8.81 14.00 3.86
CA PRO A 65 -10.21 13.66 4.15
C PRO A 65 -10.73 12.45 3.35
N ASN A 66 -9.95 11.93 2.40
CA ASN A 66 -10.33 10.83 1.53
C ASN A 66 -9.61 9.51 1.87
N TRP A 67 -8.89 9.43 2.99
CA TRP A 67 -8.12 8.23 3.37
C TRP A 67 -8.99 7.19 4.05
N HIS A 68 -10.12 6.87 3.43
CA HIS A 68 -11.10 5.93 3.94
C HIS A 68 -11.27 4.75 3.01
N CYS A 69 -11.53 3.57 3.57
CA CYS A 69 -11.76 2.31 2.90
C CYS A 69 -12.74 2.46 1.73
N HIS A 70 -13.90 3.09 1.98
CA HIS A 70 -14.92 3.30 0.96
C HIS A 70 -14.41 4.17 -0.20
N TYR A 71 -13.78 5.30 0.10
CA TYR A 71 -13.29 6.22 -0.92
C TYR A 71 -12.16 5.60 -1.74
N ILE A 72 -11.15 5.04 -1.07
CA ILE A 72 -9.97 4.45 -1.71
C ILE A 72 -10.37 3.29 -2.63
N LYS A 73 -11.37 2.48 -2.24
CA LYS A 73 -11.89 1.38 -3.04
C LYS A 73 -12.35 1.84 -4.43
N TYR A 74 -13.08 2.94 -4.50
CA TYR A 74 -13.69 3.45 -5.75
C TYR A 74 -12.84 4.50 -6.47
N SER A 75 -11.81 5.03 -5.82
CA SER A 75 -10.91 6.00 -6.45
C SER A 75 -10.26 5.42 -7.72
N PRO A 76 -10.11 6.14 -8.83
CA PRO A 76 -9.47 5.59 -10.04
C PRO A 76 -7.94 5.60 -9.98
N ILE A 77 -7.35 6.34 -9.02
CA ILE A 77 -5.90 6.52 -8.93
C ILE A 77 -5.23 5.41 -8.13
N GLY A 78 -3.96 5.17 -8.41
CA GLY A 78 -3.12 4.23 -7.68
C GLY A 78 -2.92 2.90 -8.37
N TRP A 79 -2.27 1.99 -7.67
CA TRP A 79 -1.83 0.71 -8.21
C TRP A 79 -2.43 -0.44 -7.43
N TYR A 80 -3.11 -1.32 -8.16
CA TYR A 80 -3.67 -2.56 -7.61
C TYR A 80 -2.63 -3.68 -7.59
N ILE A 81 -2.67 -4.50 -6.55
CA ILE A 81 -1.90 -5.74 -6.41
C ILE A 81 -2.89 -6.82 -5.96
N PHE A 82 -2.94 -7.92 -6.69
CA PHE A 82 -3.82 -9.05 -6.38
C PHE A 82 -2.99 -10.26 -5.95
N SER A 83 -3.52 -10.99 -4.97
CA SER A 83 -2.87 -12.17 -4.42
C SER A 83 -3.89 -13.17 -3.87
N SER A 84 -3.51 -14.45 -3.84
CA SER A 84 -4.27 -15.51 -3.18
C SER A 84 -3.97 -15.61 -1.67
N SER A 85 -2.93 -14.93 -1.18
CA SER A 85 -2.58 -14.91 0.25
C SER A 85 -1.99 -13.56 0.68
N ILE A 86 -2.10 -13.24 1.97
CA ILE A 86 -1.53 -12.01 2.54
C ILE A 86 0.00 -11.98 2.39
N SER A 87 0.69 -13.10 2.62
CA SER A 87 2.15 -13.14 2.52
C SER A 87 2.65 -12.83 1.11
N ASP A 88 2.08 -13.49 0.09
CA ASP A 88 2.38 -13.18 -1.31
C ASP A 88 1.96 -11.75 -1.68
N LEU A 89 0.89 -11.22 -1.08
CA LEU A 89 0.44 -9.84 -1.31
C LEU A 89 1.52 -8.84 -0.88
N VAL A 90 2.04 -8.96 0.34
CA VAL A 90 3.06 -8.04 0.87
C VAL A 90 4.37 -8.15 0.08
N MET A 91 4.77 -9.37 -0.30
CA MET A 91 5.98 -9.55 -1.11
C MET A 91 5.84 -8.90 -2.51
N ARG A 92 4.68 -9.05 -3.17
CA ARG A 92 4.37 -8.37 -4.44
C ARG A 92 4.29 -6.86 -4.28
N LEU A 93 3.77 -6.40 -3.14
CA LEU A 93 3.69 -4.99 -2.79
C LEU A 93 5.09 -4.36 -2.77
N GLY A 94 6.05 -4.97 -2.06
CA GLY A 94 7.43 -4.51 -2.01
C GLY A 94 8.08 -4.43 -3.40
N LYS A 95 7.94 -5.49 -4.22
CA LYS A 95 8.47 -5.51 -5.60
C LYS A 95 7.86 -4.42 -6.49
N LYS A 96 6.57 -4.11 -6.29
CA LYS A 96 5.90 -3.07 -7.08
C LYS A 96 6.34 -1.67 -6.65
N LEU A 97 6.51 -1.44 -5.35
CA LEU A 97 7.02 -0.18 -4.81
C LEU A 97 8.43 0.14 -5.30
N SER A 98 9.35 -0.82 -5.21
CA SER A 98 10.73 -0.62 -5.66
C SER A 98 10.77 -0.18 -7.12
N LYS A 99 10.04 -0.89 -8.00
CA LYS A 99 9.96 -0.59 -9.42
C LYS A 99 9.34 0.78 -9.72
N ILE A 100 8.26 1.15 -9.05
CA ILE A 100 7.59 2.45 -9.25
C ILE A 100 8.55 3.60 -8.90
N ILE A 101 9.25 3.45 -7.79
CA ILE A 101 10.15 4.47 -7.29
C ILE A 101 11.38 4.60 -8.20
N GLU A 102 11.98 3.48 -8.61
CA GLU A 102 13.08 3.46 -9.58
C GLU A 102 12.70 4.16 -10.89
N LEU A 103 11.53 3.84 -11.46
CA LEU A 103 11.06 4.47 -12.71
C LEU A 103 10.89 5.99 -12.57
N LYS A 104 10.39 6.48 -11.42
CA LYS A 104 10.29 7.92 -11.16
C LYS A 104 11.67 8.59 -11.05
N TYR A 105 12.65 7.92 -10.44
CA TYR A 105 14.02 8.45 -10.35
C TYR A 105 14.71 8.48 -11.72
N SER A 106 14.60 7.42 -12.52
CA SER A 106 15.16 7.37 -13.87
C SER A 106 14.53 8.41 -14.79
N TYR A 107 13.23 8.68 -14.65
CA TYR A 107 12.57 9.74 -15.43
C TYR A 107 13.08 11.12 -15.02
N ASN A 108 13.17 11.42 -13.72
CA ASN A 108 13.63 12.73 -13.23
C ASN A 108 15.12 13.03 -13.54
N SER A 109 15.96 12.01 -13.72
CA SER A 109 17.35 12.18 -14.16
C SER A 109 17.52 12.43 -15.66
N LEU A 110 16.46 12.28 -16.46
CA LEU A 110 16.48 12.51 -17.91
C LEU A 110 15.98 13.91 -18.31
N ILE A 111 15.42 14.67 -17.35
CA ILE A 111 14.81 16.00 -17.58
C ILE A 111 15.54 17.12 -16.82
N ASN A 112 16.59 16.77 -16.08
CA ASN A 112 17.57 17.69 -15.47
C ASN A 112 18.92 17.47 -16.16
#